data_AF-A0A9Q1G127-F1
#
_entry.id   AF-A0A9Q1G127-F1
#
_cell.length_a   1.000
_cell.length_b   1.000
_cell.length_c   1.000
_cell.angle_alpha   90.00
_cell.angle_beta   90.00
_cell.angle_gamma   90.00
#
_symmetry.space_group_name_H-M   'P 1'
#
loop_
_entity.id
_entity.type
_entity.pdbx_description
1 polymer ?
#
loop_
_entity_poly.entity_id
_entity_poly.type
_entity_poly.pdbx_seq_one_letter_code
_entity_poly.pdbx_strand_id
1 'polypeptide(L)'
;MTRLMTQMLGLLVLIGLIARGRSAEEGKLPDITNQTFIGMCVKAHNSHRSSVNPTASDMRYMTWDEALAKSARAWARSCKFSHNPLLATPRKLHPDFHPVGENIWVGEPVSSFSAEKAVLKWYNEVTDFTYGTLTCNPRKMCGHYTQVVWAKSYKVGCAVQICPNGVEGFSRRKSALFVCNYGEAGNFKGVPPYTNGAACDQCGGGTCEKNLCRDSKRDELKSYSWSPDWDPGASSSASCNAFCLAVLLTRPLSILLIFAGVYGLQVLYPNLFAYE
;
A
#
# COMPACT_ATOMS: atom_id res chain seq x y z
N MET A 1 -43.63 4.61 33.13
CA MET A 1 -42.24 4.21 32.75
C MET A 1 -41.85 4.59 31.32
N THR A 2 -42.77 4.66 30.35
CA THR A 2 -42.49 4.95 28.93
C THR A 2 -42.06 6.40 28.61
N ARG A 3 -42.45 7.40 29.40
CA ARG A 3 -42.03 8.81 29.22
C ARG A 3 -40.62 9.13 29.77
N LEU A 4 -40.12 8.37 30.75
CA LEU A 4 -38.76 8.55 31.29
C LEU A 4 -37.70 7.95 30.36
N MET A 5 -38.02 6.83 29.69
CA MET A 5 -37.11 6.18 28.74
C MET A 5 -36.89 7.00 27.46
N THR A 6 -37.91 7.71 26.97
CA THR A 6 -37.78 8.56 25.77
C THR A 6 -36.92 9.81 26.02
N GLN A 7 -36.94 10.36 27.24
CA GLN A 7 -36.07 11.49 27.60
C GLN A 7 -34.62 11.08 27.87
N MET A 8 -34.35 9.87 28.39
CA MET A 8 -32.99 9.35 28.51
C MET A 8 -32.32 9.02 27.17
N LEU A 9 -33.08 8.56 26.17
CA LEU A 9 -32.55 8.33 24.82
C LEU A 9 -32.21 9.65 24.09
N GLY A 10 -32.97 10.72 24.31
CA GLY A 10 -32.71 12.02 23.70
C GLY A 10 -31.42 12.70 24.19
N LEU A 11 -31.09 12.54 25.48
CA LEU A 11 -29.90 13.14 26.08
C LEU A 11 -28.60 12.40 25.68
N LEU A 12 -28.67 11.08 25.48
CA LEU A 12 -27.55 10.26 25.01
C LEU A 12 -27.18 10.55 23.54
N VAL A 13 -28.16 10.88 22.69
CA VAL A 13 -27.91 11.24 21.28
C VAL A 13 -27.25 12.62 21.15
N LEU A 14 -27.56 13.57 22.04
CA LEU A 14 -26.97 14.91 22.00
C LEU A 14 -25.52 14.94 22.53
N ILE A 15 -25.17 14.09 23.51
CA ILE A 15 -23.78 13.95 24.00
C ILE A 15 -22.91 13.21 22.96
N GLY A 16 -23.51 12.33 22.14
CA GLY A 16 -22.82 11.69 21.02
C GLY A 16 -22.44 12.63 19.86
N LEU A 17 -23.08 13.81 19.75
CA LEU A 17 -22.85 14.77 18.66
C LEU A 17 -21.81 15.85 18.98
N ILE A 18 -21.39 16.01 20.25
CA ILE A 18 -20.43 17.05 20.67
C ILE A 18 -19.01 16.47 20.93
N ALA A 19 -18.82 15.16 20.86
CA ALA A 19 -17.52 14.51 21.04
C ALA A 19 -16.87 13.96 19.75
N ARG A 20 -17.19 14.50 18.57
CA ARG A 20 -16.33 14.35 17.38
C ARG A 20 -15.32 15.50 17.31
N GLY A 21 -14.57 15.68 18.39
CA GLY A 21 -13.27 16.32 18.29
C GLY A 21 -12.44 15.53 17.28
N ARG A 22 -11.87 16.22 16.29
CA ARG A 22 -10.83 15.65 15.43
C ARG A 22 -9.65 15.29 16.35
N SER A 23 -9.65 14.09 16.92
CA SER A 23 -8.39 13.46 17.27
C SER A 23 -7.63 13.31 15.97
N ALA A 24 -6.48 13.97 15.85
CA ALA A 24 -5.50 13.62 14.85
C ALA A 24 -5.24 12.10 14.97
N GLU A 25 -5.28 11.36 13.86
CA GLU A 25 -4.82 9.97 13.79
C GLU A 25 -3.30 9.94 14.02
N GLU A 26 -2.87 10.20 15.25
CA GLU A 26 -1.46 10.14 15.62
C GLU A 26 -1.08 8.67 15.77
N GLY A 27 -0.44 8.10 14.75
CA GLY A 27 0.16 6.75 14.80
C GLY A 27 -0.40 5.71 13.83
N LYS A 28 -1.29 6.06 12.90
CA LYS A 28 -1.71 5.14 11.84
C LYS A 28 -1.03 5.50 10.51
N LEU A 29 -0.34 4.53 9.94
CA LEU A 29 0.26 4.67 8.60
C LEU A 29 -0.81 4.41 7.51
N PRO A 30 -0.66 4.99 6.30
CA PRO A 30 -1.64 4.79 5.23
C PRO A 30 -1.67 3.34 4.75
N ASP A 31 -2.88 2.83 4.47
CA ASP A 31 -3.06 1.53 3.80
C ASP A 31 -2.77 1.63 2.29
N ILE A 32 -2.46 0.51 1.66
CA ILE A 32 -2.18 0.41 0.22
C ILE A 32 -3.36 0.84 -0.68
N THR A 33 -4.59 0.89 -0.16
CA THR A 33 -5.77 1.39 -0.90
C THR A 33 -6.05 2.89 -0.67
N ASN A 34 -5.26 3.57 0.17
CA ASN A 34 -5.43 4.99 0.44
C ASN A 34 -5.04 5.82 -0.79
N GLN A 35 -6.00 6.54 -1.38
CA GLN A 35 -5.79 7.29 -2.62
C GLN A 35 -4.74 8.39 -2.52
N THR A 36 -4.66 9.07 -1.37
CA THR A 36 -3.62 10.09 -1.14
C THR A 36 -2.23 9.47 -1.13
N PHE A 37 -2.07 8.32 -0.46
CA PHE A 37 -0.80 7.59 -0.41
C PHE A 37 -0.37 7.07 -1.78
N ILE A 38 -1.30 6.47 -2.54
CA ILE A 38 -1.08 6.04 -3.92
C ILE A 38 -0.62 7.23 -4.77
N GLY A 39 -1.35 8.33 -4.71
CA GLY A 39 -1.05 9.56 -5.43
C GLY A 39 0.34 10.12 -5.09
N MET A 40 0.70 10.16 -3.80
CA MET A 40 2.04 10.60 -3.37
C MET A 40 3.16 9.71 -3.89
N CYS A 41 3.00 8.39 -3.84
CA CYS A 41 3.99 7.45 -4.36
C CYS A 41 4.23 7.68 -5.86
N VAL A 42 3.16 7.68 -6.66
CA VAL A 42 3.25 7.85 -8.11
C VAL A 42 3.80 9.23 -8.47
N LYS A 43 3.30 10.29 -7.83
CA LYS A 43 3.74 11.68 -8.08
C LYS A 43 5.22 11.87 -7.76
N ALA A 44 5.70 11.37 -6.63
CA ALA A 44 7.10 11.50 -6.24
C ALA A 44 8.02 10.82 -7.27
N HIS A 45 7.70 9.59 -7.68
CA HIS A 45 8.47 8.89 -8.71
C HIS A 45 8.48 9.66 -10.04
N ASN A 46 7.31 10.04 -10.56
CA ASN A 46 7.23 10.73 -11.85
C ASN A 46 7.91 12.10 -11.83
N SER A 47 7.85 12.84 -10.70
CA SER A 47 8.58 14.11 -10.55
C SER A 47 10.09 13.91 -10.74
N HIS A 48 10.67 12.89 -10.11
CA HIS A 48 12.09 12.57 -10.26
C HIS A 48 12.43 12.04 -11.65
N ARG A 49 11.60 11.16 -12.22
CA ARG A 49 11.78 10.63 -13.58
C ARG A 49 11.75 11.72 -14.64
N SER A 50 10.92 12.75 -14.47
CA SER A 50 10.80 13.88 -15.41
C SER A 50 11.96 14.87 -15.38
N SER A 51 12.82 14.80 -14.35
CA SER A 51 13.88 15.78 -14.06
C SER A 51 15.29 15.18 -14.03
N VAL A 52 15.46 14.00 -14.63
CA VAL A 52 16.76 13.33 -14.72
C VAL A 52 17.76 14.12 -15.57
N ASN A 53 19.05 14.01 -15.20
CA ASN A 53 20.16 14.58 -15.94
C ASN A 53 21.26 13.51 -16.08
N PRO A 54 21.68 13.11 -17.30
CA PRO A 54 21.21 13.61 -18.60
C PRO A 54 19.73 13.28 -18.87
N THR A 55 19.12 13.98 -19.82
CA THR A 55 17.71 13.78 -20.19
C THR A 55 17.47 12.40 -20.77
N ALA A 56 16.26 11.86 -20.56
CA ALA A 56 15.89 10.51 -20.97
C ALA A 56 14.90 10.54 -22.14
N SER A 57 15.22 9.86 -23.23
CA SER A 57 14.37 9.78 -24.42
C SER A 57 13.24 8.75 -24.32
N ASP A 58 13.36 7.77 -23.43
CA ASP A 58 12.48 6.59 -23.33
C ASP A 58 11.81 6.44 -21.95
N MET A 59 11.89 7.47 -21.10
CA MET A 59 11.40 7.41 -19.71
C MET A 59 9.89 7.21 -19.66
N ARG A 60 9.43 6.01 -19.28
CA ARG A 60 7.99 5.73 -19.20
C ARG A 60 7.35 6.44 -18.00
N TYR A 61 6.13 6.92 -18.19
CA TYR A 61 5.30 7.37 -17.08
C TYR A 61 4.98 6.19 -16.17
N MET A 62 5.13 6.39 -14.86
CA MET A 62 4.86 5.37 -13.86
C MET A 62 3.42 5.48 -13.34
N THR A 63 2.73 4.36 -13.22
CA THR A 63 1.37 4.27 -12.67
C THR A 63 1.31 3.24 -11.53
N TRP A 64 0.26 3.33 -10.71
CA TRP A 64 0.08 2.40 -9.61
C TRP A 64 -0.29 1.00 -10.10
N ASP A 65 0.15 -0.01 -9.38
CA ASP A 65 -0.27 -1.40 -9.55
C ASP A 65 -0.62 -2.03 -8.20
N GLU A 66 -1.85 -2.51 -8.06
CA GLU A 66 -2.33 -3.03 -6.78
C GLU A 66 -1.65 -4.37 -6.41
N ALA A 67 -1.26 -5.21 -7.39
CA ALA A 67 -0.66 -6.51 -7.12
C ALA A 67 0.77 -6.34 -6.60
N LEU A 68 1.53 -5.39 -7.17
CA LEU A 68 2.81 -4.97 -6.60
C LEU A 68 2.65 -4.45 -5.17
N ALA A 69 1.59 -3.67 -4.89
CA ALA A 69 1.35 -3.12 -3.56
C ALA A 69 0.96 -4.20 -2.52
N LYS A 70 0.20 -5.22 -2.94
CA LYS A 70 -0.11 -6.40 -2.12
C LYS A 70 1.19 -7.14 -1.72
N SER A 71 2.10 -7.34 -2.66
CA SER A 71 3.42 -7.95 -2.41
C SER A 71 4.31 -7.10 -1.52
N ALA A 72 4.38 -5.79 -1.75
CA ALA A 72 5.12 -4.88 -0.90
C ALA A 72 4.61 -4.90 0.54
N ARG A 73 3.28 -4.95 0.73
CA ARG A 73 2.64 -5.06 2.05
C ARG A 73 2.97 -6.37 2.75
N ALA A 74 2.87 -7.48 2.02
CA ALA A 74 3.21 -8.80 2.53
C ALA A 74 4.67 -8.86 3.00
N TRP A 75 5.60 -8.28 2.24
CA TRP A 75 7.01 -8.24 2.61
C TRP A 75 7.29 -7.27 3.77
N ALA A 76 6.71 -6.08 3.76
CA ALA A 76 6.90 -5.09 4.83
C ALA A 76 6.47 -5.61 6.22
N ARG A 77 5.47 -6.52 6.28
CA ARG A 77 5.06 -7.21 7.52
C ARG A 77 6.16 -8.04 8.16
N SER A 78 7.17 -8.47 7.41
CA SER A 78 8.31 -9.22 7.95
C SER A 78 9.20 -8.38 8.86
N CYS A 79 9.17 -7.04 8.73
CA CYS A 79 10.04 -6.12 9.46
C CYS A 79 11.53 -6.45 9.31
N LYS A 80 11.97 -6.83 8.10
CA LYS A 80 13.37 -7.14 7.78
C LYS A 80 13.97 -6.11 6.84
N PHE A 81 15.19 -5.65 7.13
CA PHE A 81 15.96 -4.80 6.24
C PHE A 81 16.76 -5.64 5.23
N SER A 82 16.02 -6.39 4.41
CA SER A 82 16.55 -7.26 3.36
C SER A 82 15.57 -7.31 2.20
N HIS A 83 16.07 -7.59 1.00
CA HIS A 83 15.20 -7.76 -0.16
C HIS A 83 14.36 -9.03 -0.08
N ASN A 84 13.17 -9.00 -0.67
CA ASN A 84 12.30 -10.17 -0.77
C ASN A 84 13.02 -11.29 -1.59
N PRO A 85 13.23 -12.49 -1.03
CA PRO A 85 13.95 -13.56 -1.73
C PRO A 85 13.20 -14.10 -2.96
N LEU A 86 11.93 -13.75 -3.14
CA LEU A 86 11.09 -14.21 -4.24
C LEU A 86 11.06 -13.26 -5.45
N LEU A 87 11.81 -12.15 -5.45
CA LEU A 87 11.80 -11.12 -6.52
C LEU A 87 11.98 -11.68 -7.94
N ALA A 88 12.82 -12.71 -8.09
CA ALA A 88 13.09 -13.37 -9.36
C ALA A 88 12.18 -14.60 -9.62
N THR A 89 11.34 -14.98 -8.66
CA THR A 89 10.50 -16.18 -8.78
C THR A 89 9.22 -15.85 -9.56
N PRO A 90 8.95 -16.51 -10.70
CA PRO A 90 7.77 -16.24 -11.49
C PRO A 90 6.47 -16.40 -10.69
N ARG A 91 5.51 -15.50 -10.91
CA ARG A 91 4.16 -15.51 -10.31
C ARG A 91 4.10 -15.41 -8.77
N LYS A 92 5.23 -15.12 -8.09
CA LYS A 92 5.25 -14.97 -6.63
C LYS A 92 4.99 -13.56 -6.14
N LEU A 93 5.50 -12.53 -6.83
CA LEU A 93 5.25 -11.13 -6.45
C LEU A 93 4.21 -10.43 -7.34
N HIS A 94 3.92 -11.00 -8.51
CA HIS A 94 2.95 -10.43 -9.44
C HIS A 94 2.51 -11.52 -10.44
N PRO A 95 1.25 -11.53 -10.92
CA PRO A 95 0.79 -12.51 -11.92
C PRO A 95 1.49 -12.34 -13.29
N ASP A 96 1.68 -11.09 -13.74
CA ASP A 96 2.24 -10.77 -15.05
C ASP A 96 3.75 -10.41 -15.05
N PHE A 97 4.22 -9.55 -14.14
CA PHE A 97 5.62 -9.13 -14.07
C PHE A 97 6.53 -10.18 -13.44
N HIS A 98 7.62 -10.51 -14.14
CA HIS A 98 8.78 -11.17 -13.57
C HIS A 98 10.03 -10.82 -14.40
N PRO A 99 11.20 -10.61 -13.78
CA PRO A 99 11.39 -10.36 -12.35
C PRO A 99 10.71 -9.05 -11.89
N VAL A 100 10.57 -8.88 -10.58
CA VAL A 100 10.04 -7.65 -9.93
C VAL A 100 11.19 -6.90 -9.23
N GLY A 101 11.23 -5.58 -9.38
CA GLY A 101 12.21 -4.73 -8.69
C GLY A 101 11.75 -4.36 -7.28
N GLU A 102 12.66 -3.88 -6.43
CA GLU A 102 12.32 -3.49 -5.06
C GLU A 102 13.24 -2.39 -4.51
N ASN A 103 12.64 -1.41 -3.83
CA ASN A 103 13.33 -0.47 -2.97
C ASN A 103 12.78 -0.55 -1.54
N ILE A 104 13.67 -0.39 -0.55
CA ILE A 104 13.32 -0.43 0.88
C ILE A 104 13.84 0.83 1.58
N TRP A 105 13.05 1.37 2.49
CA TRP A 105 13.42 2.52 3.32
C TRP A 105 12.94 2.31 4.76
N VAL A 106 13.73 2.76 5.73
CA VAL A 106 13.37 2.72 7.14
C VAL A 106 13.33 4.13 7.72
N GLY A 107 12.23 4.44 8.40
CA GLY A 107 12.00 5.70 9.10
C GLY A 107 11.97 5.53 10.59
N GLU A 108 12.81 6.28 11.30
CA GLU A 108 12.83 6.34 12.76
C GLU A 108 12.90 7.82 13.18
N PRO A 109 11.91 8.34 13.96
CA PRO A 109 10.71 7.66 14.46
C PRO A 109 9.68 7.37 13.35
N VAL A 110 8.66 6.54 13.64
CA VAL A 110 7.55 6.23 12.70
C VAL A 110 6.92 7.50 12.10
N SER A 111 6.78 8.57 12.89
CA SER A 111 6.21 9.86 12.46
C SER A 111 7.06 10.60 11.41
N SER A 112 8.31 10.20 11.21
CA SER A 112 9.16 10.75 10.14
C SER A 112 8.75 10.27 8.74
N PHE A 113 7.96 9.21 8.65
CA PHE A 113 7.57 8.61 7.38
C PHE A 113 6.75 9.57 6.52
N SER A 114 7.19 9.73 5.28
CA SER A 114 6.42 10.23 4.16
C SER A 114 6.91 9.50 2.91
N ALA A 115 5.98 9.07 2.04
CA ALA A 115 6.32 8.46 0.77
C ALA A 115 7.24 9.36 -0.07
N GLU A 116 6.95 10.66 -0.10
CA GLU A 116 7.74 11.65 -0.84
C GLU A 116 9.17 11.75 -0.28
N LYS A 117 9.31 11.79 1.05
CA LYS A 117 10.64 11.84 1.69
C LYS A 117 11.44 10.56 1.45
N ALA A 118 10.80 9.39 1.51
CA ALA A 118 11.46 8.11 1.26
C ALA A 118 11.94 8.00 -0.19
N VAL A 119 11.08 8.34 -1.15
CA VAL A 119 11.44 8.35 -2.58
C VAL A 119 12.52 9.39 -2.88
N LEU A 120 12.46 10.57 -2.26
CA LEU A 120 13.53 11.58 -2.37
C LEU A 120 14.86 11.05 -1.83
N LYS A 121 14.85 10.31 -0.71
CA LYS A 121 16.08 9.70 -0.16
C LYS A 121 16.67 8.67 -1.10
N TRP A 122 15.86 7.83 -1.74
CA TRP A 122 16.31 6.93 -2.80
C TRP A 122 16.86 7.68 -4.01
N TYR A 123 16.17 8.72 -4.47
CA TYR A 123 16.61 9.53 -5.60
C TYR A 123 17.95 10.24 -5.35
N ASN A 124 18.16 10.73 -4.13
CA ASN A 124 19.37 11.50 -3.78
C ASN A 124 20.67 10.69 -3.88
N GLU A 125 20.61 9.35 -4.02
CA GLU A 125 21.77 8.56 -4.39
C GLU A 125 22.38 8.96 -5.76
N VAL A 126 21.64 9.73 -6.59
CA VAL A 126 22.14 10.36 -7.82
C VAL A 126 23.43 11.15 -7.60
N THR A 127 23.65 11.72 -6.41
CA THR A 127 24.88 12.49 -6.11
C THR A 127 26.14 11.63 -6.13
N ASP A 128 25.97 10.31 -5.98
CA ASP A 128 27.04 9.32 -5.97
C ASP A 128 27.07 8.48 -7.26
N PHE A 129 26.18 8.72 -8.23
CA PHE A 129 26.07 7.96 -9.47
C PHE A 129 26.58 8.73 -10.68
N THR A 130 27.40 8.11 -11.51
CA THR A 130 27.88 8.67 -12.79
C THR A 130 27.24 7.93 -13.95
N TYR A 131 26.34 8.59 -14.69
CA TYR A 131 25.60 7.98 -15.80
C TYR A 131 26.50 7.50 -16.95
N GLY A 132 27.51 8.27 -17.35
CA GLY A 132 28.36 7.93 -18.50
C GLY A 132 29.17 6.64 -18.32
N THR A 133 29.58 6.34 -17.09
CA THR A 133 30.35 5.13 -16.73
C THR A 133 29.50 4.06 -16.06
N LEU A 134 28.25 4.37 -15.71
CA LEU A 134 27.35 3.54 -14.90
C LEU A 134 27.96 3.10 -13.56
N THR A 135 28.79 3.96 -12.98
CA THR A 135 29.48 3.67 -11.71
C THR A 135 28.82 4.40 -10.55
N CYS A 136 28.78 3.71 -9.41
CA CYS A 136 28.47 4.31 -8.12
C CYS A 136 29.76 4.58 -7.36
N ASN A 137 29.83 5.67 -6.62
CA ASN A 137 30.98 6.00 -5.77
C ASN A 137 31.30 4.82 -4.82
N PRO A 138 32.60 4.51 -4.60
CA PRO A 138 32.97 3.41 -3.71
C PRO A 138 32.35 3.57 -2.31
N ARG A 139 31.80 2.48 -1.77
CA ARG A 139 31.11 2.44 -0.45
C ARG A 139 29.80 3.24 -0.38
N LYS A 140 29.24 3.64 -1.52
CA LYS A 140 27.91 4.26 -1.63
C LYS A 140 26.91 3.28 -2.23
N MET A 141 25.64 3.64 -2.16
CA MET A 141 24.54 2.92 -2.79
C MET A 141 23.93 3.82 -3.86
N CYS A 142 23.64 3.25 -5.02
CA CYS A 142 22.98 3.92 -6.14
C CYS A 142 21.84 3.08 -6.75
N GLY A 143 21.59 1.90 -6.17
CA GLY A 143 20.58 0.95 -6.65
C GLY A 143 19.16 1.49 -6.47
N HIS A 144 18.91 2.28 -5.42
CA HIS A 144 17.58 2.83 -5.21
C HIS A 144 17.29 3.94 -6.21
N TYR A 145 18.26 4.84 -6.45
CA TYR A 145 18.15 5.88 -7.48
C TYR A 145 17.89 5.25 -8.85
N THR A 146 18.76 4.33 -9.28
CA THR A 146 18.67 3.70 -10.60
C THR A 146 17.34 2.98 -10.82
N GLN A 147 16.75 2.37 -9.78
CA GLN A 147 15.41 1.77 -9.85
C GLN A 147 14.29 2.84 -9.95
N VAL A 148 14.36 3.95 -9.18
CA VAL A 148 13.38 5.05 -9.26
C VAL A 148 13.33 5.61 -10.69
N VAL A 149 14.49 5.77 -11.32
CA VAL A 149 14.62 6.32 -12.68
C VAL A 149 14.76 5.26 -13.77
N TRP A 150 14.39 4.01 -13.50
CA TRP A 150 14.47 2.95 -14.51
C TRP A 150 13.39 3.15 -15.59
N ALA A 151 13.76 3.53 -16.80
CA ALA A 151 12.85 3.91 -17.89
C ALA A 151 11.81 2.83 -18.16
N LYS A 152 12.20 1.56 -18.14
CA LYS A 152 11.30 0.44 -18.43
C LYS A 152 10.33 0.09 -17.29
N SER A 153 10.63 0.47 -16.05
CA SER A 153 9.74 0.24 -14.90
C SER A 153 8.61 1.27 -14.91
N TYR A 154 7.40 0.83 -15.27
CA TYR A 154 6.24 1.71 -15.48
C TYR A 154 5.09 1.44 -14.51
N LYS A 155 5.17 0.37 -13.71
CA LYS A 155 4.26 0.10 -12.60
C LYS A 155 5.02 0.15 -11.28
N VAL A 156 4.37 0.70 -10.26
CA VAL A 156 4.87 0.68 -8.88
C VAL A 156 3.73 0.37 -7.92
N GLY A 157 4.02 -0.43 -6.90
CA GLY A 157 3.13 -0.65 -5.78
C GLY A 157 3.93 -0.64 -4.50
N CYS A 158 3.46 0.12 -3.52
CA CYS A 158 4.19 0.36 -2.27
C CYS A 158 3.34 0.04 -1.05
N ALA A 159 4.00 -0.22 0.08
CA ALA A 159 3.37 -0.36 1.38
C ALA A 159 4.31 0.12 2.48
N VAL A 160 3.73 0.52 3.61
CA VAL A 160 4.49 0.86 4.80
C VAL A 160 3.95 0.08 6.00
N GLN A 161 4.86 -0.41 6.85
CA GLN A 161 4.55 -1.20 8.03
C GLN A 161 5.18 -0.55 9.27
N ILE A 162 4.42 -0.46 10.37
CA ILE A 162 5.00 -0.16 11.68
C ILE A 162 5.65 -1.44 12.22
N CYS A 163 6.94 -1.37 12.54
CA CYS A 163 7.70 -2.44 13.16
C CYS A 163 7.91 -2.12 14.64
N PRO A 164 7.06 -2.65 15.56
CA PRO A 164 7.06 -2.24 16.97
C PRO A 164 8.36 -2.60 17.69
N ASN A 165 8.97 -3.73 17.32
CA ASN A 165 10.23 -4.23 17.87
C ASN A 165 11.44 -3.83 17.02
N GLY A 166 11.25 -2.86 16.11
CA GLY A 166 12.22 -2.44 15.12
C GLY A 166 12.33 -3.35 13.90
N VAL A 167 13.26 -2.98 13.02
CA VAL A 167 13.51 -3.64 11.74
C VAL A 167 14.76 -4.50 11.89
N GLU A 168 14.60 -5.81 11.77
CA GLU A 168 15.67 -6.80 11.81
C GLU A 168 16.77 -6.44 10.80
N GLY A 169 18.03 -6.46 11.24
CA GLY A 169 19.17 -6.06 10.41
C GLY A 169 19.41 -4.55 10.30
N PHE A 170 18.59 -3.71 10.96
CA PHE A 170 18.74 -2.24 10.89
C PHE A 170 18.63 -1.53 12.25
N SER A 171 17.50 -1.65 12.95
CA SER A 171 17.25 -0.94 14.22
C SER A 171 16.36 -1.77 15.14
N ARG A 172 16.57 -1.66 16.46
CA ARG A 172 15.69 -2.25 17.48
C ARG A 172 14.60 -1.30 17.97
N ARG A 173 14.58 -0.05 17.49
CA ARG A 173 13.58 0.94 17.88
C ARG A 173 12.34 0.81 17.00
N LYS A 174 11.19 1.24 17.52
CA LYS A 174 9.95 1.29 16.73
C LYS A 174 10.14 2.17 15.48
N SER A 175 10.04 1.55 14.31
CA SER A 175 10.31 2.21 13.01
C SER A 175 9.21 1.93 12.00
N ALA A 176 9.16 2.73 10.94
CA ALA A 176 8.34 2.49 9.75
C ALA A 176 9.22 1.84 8.66
N LEU A 177 8.84 0.66 8.18
CA LEU A 177 9.46 -0.01 7.02
C LEU A 177 8.60 0.26 5.79
N PHE A 178 9.17 0.99 4.81
CA PHE A 178 8.53 1.31 3.54
C PHE A 178 9.15 0.49 2.42
N VAL A 179 8.32 -0.20 1.65
CA VAL A 179 8.72 -1.07 0.53
C VAL A 179 7.96 -0.63 -0.71
N CYS A 180 8.66 -0.48 -1.84
CA CYS A 180 8.05 -0.33 -3.15
C CYS A 180 8.55 -1.43 -4.09
N ASN A 181 7.63 -2.11 -4.76
CA ASN A 181 7.94 -3.05 -5.83
C ASN A 181 7.68 -2.42 -7.20
N TYR A 182 8.51 -2.78 -8.19
CA TYR A 182 8.53 -2.18 -9.53
C TYR A 182 8.30 -3.22 -10.63
N GLY A 183 7.43 -2.89 -11.58
CA GLY A 183 7.12 -3.71 -12.76
C GLY A 183 7.45 -2.95 -14.07
N GLU A 184 8.31 -3.46 -14.93
CA GLU A 184 9.25 -4.58 -14.75
C GLU A 184 10.40 -4.22 -13.80
N ALA A 185 11.20 -5.21 -13.36
CA ALA A 185 12.41 -4.94 -12.58
C ALA A 185 13.42 -4.07 -13.35
N GLY A 186 14.18 -3.27 -12.59
CA GLY A 186 15.33 -2.53 -13.10
C GLY A 186 16.67 -3.12 -12.66
N ASN A 187 17.69 -2.28 -12.71
CA ASN A 187 19.04 -2.54 -12.18
C ASN A 187 19.75 -3.76 -12.80
N PHE A 188 19.50 -4.01 -14.09
CA PHE A 188 20.25 -5.02 -14.83
C PHE A 188 21.71 -4.60 -14.98
N LYS A 189 22.64 -5.51 -14.66
CA LYS A 189 24.08 -5.25 -14.68
C LYS A 189 24.53 -4.77 -16.06
N GLY A 190 25.22 -3.64 -16.10
CA GLY A 190 25.76 -3.07 -17.35
C GLY A 190 24.73 -2.39 -18.24
N VAL A 191 23.46 -2.29 -17.81
CA VAL A 191 22.39 -1.61 -18.55
C VAL A 191 22.16 -0.23 -17.92
N PRO A 192 22.13 0.86 -18.70
CA PRO A 192 21.80 2.18 -18.16
C PRO A 192 20.34 2.23 -17.68
N PRO A 193 20.02 3.07 -16.68
CA PRO A 193 18.66 3.16 -16.17
C PRO A 193 17.66 3.68 -17.20
N TYR A 194 18.11 4.47 -18.17
CA TYR A 194 17.30 5.05 -19.24
C TYR A 194 18.20 5.37 -20.44
N THR A 195 17.63 5.70 -21.60
CA THR A 195 18.37 6.05 -22.81
C THR A 195 18.59 7.57 -22.88
N ASN A 196 19.84 8.02 -22.83
CA ASN A 196 20.20 9.44 -22.97
C ASN A 196 19.74 9.97 -24.34
N GLY A 197 18.97 11.06 -24.34
CA GLY A 197 18.48 11.73 -25.55
C GLY A 197 17.48 12.83 -25.21
N ALA A 198 16.93 13.51 -26.22
CA ALA A 198 15.91 14.51 -25.96
C ALA A 198 14.66 13.83 -25.41
N ALA A 199 13.98 14.51 -24.49
CA ALA A 199 12.87 13.93 -23.76
C ALA A 199 11.78 13.45 -24.72
N CYS A 200 11.31 12.22 -24.51
CA CYS A 200 10.27 11.57 -25.30
C CYS A 200 10.59 11.23 -26.77
N ASP A 201 11.84 11.36 -27.23
CA ASP A 201 12.22 10.99 -28.61
C ASP A 201 11.99 9.50 -28.92
N GLN A 202 11.95 8.64 -27.91
CA GLN A 202 11.85 7.18 -28.05
C GLN A 202 10.62 6.60 -27.31
N CYS A 203 9.47 7.29 -27.36
CA CYS A 203 8.23 6.81 -26.73
C CYS A 203 7.50 5.66 -27.46
N GLY A 204 7.99 5.20 -28.62
CA GLY A 204 7.44 4.03 -29.31
C GLY A 204 5.97 4.17 -29.72
N GLY A 205 5.55 5.36 -30.17
CA GLY A 205 4.17 5.66 -30.57
C GLY A 205 3.27 6.21 -29.47
N GLY A 206 3.77 6.30 -28.24
CA GLY A 206 3.11 6.98 -27.13
C GLY A 206 3.14 8.52 -27.23
N THR A 207 2.44 9.19 -26.30
CA THR A 207 2.48 10.66 -26.18
C THR A 207 3.50 11.09 -25.13
N CYS A 208 3.92 12.36 -25.19
CA CYS A 208 4.80 12.94 -24.19
C CYS A 208 4.02 13.77 -23.18
N GLU A 209 4.20 13.49 -21.89
CA GLU A 209 3.67 14.30 -20.80
C GLU A 209 4.80 14.63 -19.82
N LYS A 210 5.18 15.91 -19.75
CA LYS A 210 6.22 16.40 -18.82
C LYS A 210 7.50 15.53 -18.85
N ASN A 211 8.06 15.34 -20.04
CA ASN A 211 9.25 14.50 -20.29
C ASN A 211 9.08 13.00 -20.03
N LEU A 212 7.85 12.51 -19.90
CA LEU A 212 7.54 11.09 -19.69
C LEU A 212 6.70 10.54 -20.84
N CYS A 213 7.08 9.37 -21.33
CA CYS A 213 6.35 8.62 -22.34
C CYS A 213 5.08 8.03 -21.74
N ARG A 214 3.91 8.41 -22.26
CA ARG A 214 2.57 7.89 -21.91
C ARG A 214 2.12 6.88 -22.96
N ASP A 215 1.38 5.88 -22.52
CA ASP A 215 0.75 4.89 -23.40
C ASP A 215 -0.55 4.42 -22.75
N SER A 216 -1.66 4.48 -23.48
CA SER A 216 -3.00 4.25 -22.90
C SER A 216 -3.18 2.84 -22.36
N LYS A 217 -2.59 1.81 -23.00
CA LYS A 217 -2.71 0.42 -22.57
C LYS A 217 -1.82 0.14 -21.36
N ARG A 218 -0.61 0.69 -21.37
CA ARG A 218 0.38 0.50 -20.31
C ARG A 218 0.01 1.25 -19.03
N ASP A 219 -0.53 2.45 -19.18
CA ASP A 219 -0.85 3.35 -18.06
C ASP A 219 -2.20 3.02 -17.40
N GLU A 220 -3.01 2.15 -18.00
CA GLU A 220 -4.27 1.66 -17.46
C GLU A 220 -4.08 1.04 -16.07
N LEU A 221 -4.92 1.42 -15.11
CA LEU A 221 -4.95 0.81 -13.78
C LEU A 221 -5.68 -0.53 -13.86
N LYS A 222 -5.00 -1.61 -13.46
CA LYS A 222 -5.56 -2.95 -13.42
C LYS A 222 -5.93 -3.32 -12.00
N SER A 223 -7.03 -4.03 -11.85
CA SER A 223 -7.36 -4.75 -10.62
C SER A 223 -7.10 -6.24 -10.81
N TYR A 224 -6.68 -6.90 -9.74
CA TYR A 224 -6.24 -8.28 -9.78
C TYR A 224 -6.98 -9.08 -8.71
N SER A 225 -7.69 -10.12 -9.15
CA SER A 225 -8.15 -11.20 -8.27
C SER A 225 -6.98 -12.12 -7.91
N TRP A 226 -5.96 -11.55 -7.27
CA TRP A 226 -4.70 -12.20 -6.94
C TRP A 226 -4.10 -11.59 -5.66
N SER A 227 -3.47 -12.43 -4.85
CA SER A 227 -2.68 -12.07 -3.67
C SER A 227 -1.49 -13.03 -3.55
N PRO A 228 -0.35 -12.59 -3.01
CA PRO A 228 0.79 -13.46 -2.77
C PRO A 228 0.43 -14.55 -1.76
N ASP A 229 0.69 -15.81 -2.12
CA ASP A 229 0.39 -17.00 -1.29
C ASP A 229 1.26 -17.10 -0.02
N TRP A 230 2.32 -16.31 0.05
CA TRP A 230 3.26 -16.21 1.17
C TRP A 230 2.98 -15.00 2.09
N ASP A 231 1.88 -14.26 1.90
CA ASP A 231 1.53 -13.13 2.77
C ASP A 231 1.21 -13.59 4.20
N PRO A 232 2.04 -13.24 5.21
CA PRO A 232 1.83 -13.67 6.58
C PRO A 232 0.53 -13.13 7.19
N GLY A 233 -0.03 -12.04 6.65
CA GLY A 233 -1.28 -11.45 7.13
C GLY A 233 -2.54 -11.89 6.35
N ALA A 234 -2.43 -12.69 5.29
CA ALA A 234 -3.59 -13.18 4.54
C ALA A 234 -4.49 -14.11 5.39
N SER A 235 -3.94 -14.75 6.42
CA SER A 235 -4.69 -15.50 7.43
C SER A 235 -5.51 -14.60 8.38
N SER A 236 -5.22 -13.31 8.45
CA SER A 236 -5.90 -12.33 9.32
C SER A 236 -6.93 -11.45 8.59
N SER A 237 -6.81 -11.31 7.26
CA SER A 237 -7.88 -10.74 6.43
C SER A 237 -8.89 -11.84 6.14
N ALA A 238 -9.87 -12.02 7.03
CA ALA A 238 -10.97 -12.93 6.84
C ALA A 238 -11.67 -12.68 5.49
N SER A 239 -11.29 -13.46 4.48
CA SER A 239 -12.30 -14.06 3.61
C SER A 239 -13.28 -14.73 4.57
N CYS A 240 -14.46 -14.13 4.75
CA CYS A 240 -15.50 -14.68 5.61
C CYS A 240 -15.89 -16.04 5.03
N ASN A 241 -15.30 -17.09 5.60
CA ASN A 241 -15.55 -18.46 5.16
C ASN A 241 -17.00 -18.86 5.46
N ALA A 242 -17.42 -20.02 4.97
CA ALA A 242 -18.79 -20.51 5.18
C ALA A 242 -19.21 -20.53 6.65
N PHE A 243 -18.26 -20.76 7.58
CA PHE A 243 -18.51 -20.72 9.02
C PHE A 243 -18.79 -19.30 9.53
N CYS A 244 -18.01 -18.31 9.09
CA CYS A 244 -18.24 -16.90 9.38
C CYS A 244 -19.60 -16.41 8.84
N LEU A 245 -19.96 -16.77 7.60
CA LEU A 245 -21.26 -16.45 7.02
C LEU A 245 -22.40 -17.13 7.78
N ALA A 246 -22.23 -18.39 8.17
CA ALA A 246 -23.20 -19.10 8.99
C ALA A 246 -23.44 -18.38 10.32
N VAL A 247 -22.38 -17.95 11.03
CA VAL A 247 -22.51 -17.22 12.30
C VAL A 247 -23.21 -15.86 12.12
N LEU A 248 -22.90 -15.13 11.04
CA LEU A 248 -23.53 -13.84 10.75
C LEU A 248 -25.02 -13.96 10.39
N LEU A 249 -25.45 -15.07 9.80
CA LEU A 249 -26.84 -15.30 9.40
C LEU A 249 -27.65 -15.99 10.51
N THR A 250 -27.08 -16.97 11.21
CA THR A 250 -27.82 -17.75 12.22
C THR A 250 -28.09 -16.92 13.46
N ARG A 251 -27.12 -16.12 13.94
CA ARG A 251 -27.28 -15.37 15.20
C ARG A 251 -28.42 -14.35 15.17
N PRO A 252 -28.56 -13.48 14.16
CA PRO A 252 -29.70 -12.56 14.07
C PRO A 252 -31.02 -13.30 13.93
N LEU A 253 -31.05 -14.38 13.14
CA LEU A 253 -32.26 -15.18 12.94
C LEU A 253 -32.71 -15.87 14.24
N SER A 254 -31.78 -16.44 15.02
CA SER A 254 -32.06 -17.03 16.34
C SER A 254 -32.63 -16.00 17.29
N ILE A 255 -32.06 -14.79 17.32
CA ILE A 255 -32.54 -13.69 18.17
C ILE A 255 -33.97 -13.28 17.76
N LEU A 256 -34.23 -13.13 16.46
CA LEU A 256 -35.57 -12.81 15.95
C LEU A 256 -36.60 -13.89 16.31
N LEU A 257 -36.23 -15.17 16.21
CA LEU A 257 -37.10 -16.29 16.59
C LEU A 257 -37.41 -16.30 18.09
N ILE A 258 -36.42 -15.99 18.94
CA ILE A 258 -36.63 -15.86 20.38
C ILE A 258 -37.60 -14.70 20.67
N PHE A 259 -37.40 -13.53 20.07
CA PHE A 259 -38.31 -12.40 20.25
C PHE A 259 -39.73 -12.70 19.77
N ALA A 260 -39.89 -13.35 18.61
CA ALA A 260 -41.18 -13.76 18.09
C ALA A 260 -41.86 -14.79 19.01
N GLY A 261 -41.10 -15.75 19.55
CA GLY A 261 -41.59 -16.74 20.50
C GLY A 261 -42.05 -16.11 21.82
N VAL A 262 -41.24 -15.22 22.39
CA VAL A 262 -41.61 -14.47 23.61
C VAL A 262 -42.84 -13.60 23.38
N TYR A 263 -42.91 -12.90 22.24
CA TYR A 263 -44.08 -12.10 21.88
C TYR A 263 -45.32 -12.96 21.70
N GLY A 264 -45.22 -14.11 21.01
CA GLY A 264 -46.32 -15.05 20.87
C GLY A 264 -46.81 -15.60 22.21
N LEU A 265 -45.88 -15.93 23.13
CA LEU A 265 -46.23 -16.35 24.49
C LEU A 265 -46.90 -15.24 25.28
N GLN A 266 -46.48 -13.98 25.15
CA GLN A 266 -47.15 -12.83 25.78
C GLN A 266 -48.56 -12.61 25.24
N VAL A 267 -48.79 -12.80 23.93
CA VAL A 267 -50.11 -12.65 23.32
C VAL A 267 -51.06 -13.78 23.76
N LEU A 268 -50.56 -15.02 23.81
CA LEU A 268 -51.36 -16.20 24.17
C LEU A 268 -51.58 -16.33 25.68
N TYR A 269 -50.61 -15.88 26.49
CA TYR A 269 -50.62 -15.99 27.95
C TYR A 269 -50.22 -14.65 28.59
N PRO A 270 -51.12 -13.64 28.57
CA PRO A 270 -50.82 -12.27 29.00
C PRO A 270 -50.41 -12.14 30.48
N ASN A 271 -50.77 -13.12 31.32
CA ASN A 271 -50.43 -13.13 32.75
C ASN A 271 -49.16 -13.94 33.08
N LEU A 272 -48.49 -14.56 32.09
CA LEU A 272 -47.35 -15.47 32.30
C LEU A 272 -46.09 -14.79 32.86
N PHE A 273 -45.96 -13.48 32.66
CA PHE A 273 -44.80 -12.69 33.11
C PHE A 273 -45.18 -11.60 34.12
N ALA A 274 -46.41 -11.63 34.66
CA ALA A 274 -46.79 -10.80 35.79
C ALA A 274 -46.21 -11.43 37.06
N TYR A 275 -45.04 -10.96 37.48
CA TYR A 275 -44.57 -11.17 38.84
C TYR A 275 -45.30 -10.16 39.73
N GLU A 276 -46.02 -10.64 40.74
CA GLU A 276 -46.61 -9.82 41.82
C GLU A 276 -45.53 -9.03 42.58
#